data_AF-A0A830CHE8-F1
#
_entry.id   AF-A0A830CHE8-F1
#
_cell.length_a   1.000
_cell.length_b   1.000
_cell.length_c   1.000
_cell.angle_alpha   90.00
_cell.angle_beta   90.00
_cell.angle_gamma   90.00
#
_symmetry.space_group_name_H-M   'P 1'
#
loop_
_entity.id
_entity.type
_entity.pdbx_description
1 polymer ?
#
loop_
_entity_poly.entity_id
_entity_poly.type
_entity_poly.pdbx_seq_one_letter_code
_entity_poly.pdbx_strand_id
1 'polypeptide(L)'
;ADERPELCRGTVEFVATKEYMVRDPMPAVFFFLIDVSMNAIQTGATAAACCAINQVIDDLPKGPRTMVGFATFDSTIHFYNLKRASQQPLMLIVPDVQDVYTPLQSDVIVQLAECRQHLEILLESIPSMFESNRIADSARGAAVQVWACNVYLYLFIPY
;
A
#
# COMPACT_ATOMS: atom_id res chain seq x y z
N ALA A 1 10.39 -42.52 -16.06
CA ALA A 1 10.92 -41.49 -16.98
C ALA A 1 10.35 -40.10 -16.68
N ASP A 2 9.77 -39.86 -15.50
CA ASP A 2 9.12 -38.59 -15.12
C ASP A 2 9.70 -38.02 -13.81
N GLU A 3 10.89 -38.47 -13.40
CA GLU A 3 11.49 -38.07 -12.12
C GLU A 3 12.28 -36.75 -12.20
N ARG A 4 12.60 -36.25 -13.40
CA ARG A 4 13.39 -35.02 -13.58
C ARG A 4 12.75 -34.09 -14.61
N PRO A 5 11.87 -33.15 -14.19
CA PRO A 5 11.17 -32.26 -15.10
C PRO A 5 12.11 -31.43 -15.98
N GLU A 6 13.33 -31.13 -15.51
CA GLU A 6 14.35 -30.39 -16.25
C GLU A 6 14.94 -31.13 -17.47
N LEU A 7 14.74 -32.44 -17.56
CA LEU A 7 15.18 -33.25 -18.70
C LEU A 7 14.03 -33.68 -19.61
N CYS A 8 12.78 -33.43 -19.19
CA CYS A 8 11.58 -33.95 -19.85
C CYS A 8 10.60 -32.84 -20.29
N ARG A 9 10.82 -31.58 -19.89
CA ARG A 9 9.95 -30.44 -20.23
C ARG A 9 10.75 -29.30 -20.84
N GLY A 10 10.17 -28.63 -21.83
CA GLY A 10 10.77 -27.44 -22.48
C GLY A 10 10.79 -26.19 -21.61
N THR A 11 9.97 -26.16 -20.55
CA THR A 11 9.92 -25.08 -19.56
C THR A 11 9.87 -25.70 -18.17
N VAL A 12 10.71 -25.19 -17.27
CA VAL A 12 10.79 -25.60 -15.86
C VAL A 12 11.06 -24.40 -14.98
N GLU A 13 10.53 -24.44 -13.76
CA GLU A 13 10.83 -23.48 -12.71
C GLU A 13 11.74 -24.11 -11.67
N PHE A 14 12.80 -23.39 -11.28
CA PHE A 14 13.73 -23.84 -10.24
C PHE A 14 13.61 -22.94 -9.02
N VAL A 15 13.69 -23.55 -7.85
CA VAL A 15 13.86 -22.80 -6.60
C VAL A 15 15.30 -22.31 -6.55
N ALA A 16 15.48 -20.99 -6.64
CA ALA A 16 16.80 -20.37 -6.57
C ALA A 16 17.45 -20.62 -5.20
N THR A 17 18.70 -21.10 -5.21
CA THR A 17 19.51 -21.27 -4.00
C THR A 17 20.04 -19.91 -3.51
N LYS A 18 20.55 -19.87 -2.27
CA LYS A 18 21.04 -18.62 -1.64
C LYS A 18 22.15 -17.92 -2.41
N GLU A 19 22.88 -18.63 -3.27
CA GLU A 19 23.94 -18.07 -4.12
C GLU A 19 23.39 -17.08 -5.16
N TYR A 20 22.10 -17.20 -5.52
CA TYR A 20 21.40 -16.27 -6.42
C TYR A 20 20.73 -15.11 -5.67
N MET A 21 20.87 -15.05 -4.34
CA MET A 21 20.22 -14.08 -3.48
C MET A 21 21.26 -13.13 -2.89
N VAL A 22 21.20 -11.85 -3.27
CA VAL A 22 21.99 -10.78 -2.62
C VAL A 22 21.47 -10.50 -1.20
N ARG A 23 20.20 -10.83 -0.95
CA ARG A 23 19.49 -10.73 0.34
C ARG A 23 18.33 -11.71 0.38
N ASP A 24 17.78 -11.94 1.57
CA ASP A 24 16.56 -12.72 1.72
C ASP A 24 15.42 -12.17 0.85
N PRO A 25 14.54 -13.05 0.32
CA PRO A 25 13.36 -12.63 -0.43
C PRO A 25 12.54 -11.63 0.37
N MET A 26 12.28 -10.47 -0.23
CA MET A 26 11.52 -9.42 0.42
C MET A 26 10.06 -9.86 0.60
N PRO A 27 9.42 -9.47 1.72
CA PRO A 27 7.99 -9.63 1.85
C PRO A 27 7.25 -8.86 0.75
N ALA A 28 6.09 -9.36 0.35
CA ALA A 28 5.20 -8.61 -0.54
C ALA A 28 4.61 -7.42 0.21
N VAL A 29 4.83 -6.22 -0.30
CA VAL A 29 4.35 -4.96 0.28
C VAL A 29 3.42 -4.30 -0.73
N PHE A 30 2.14 -4.17 -0.38
CA PHE A 30 1.14 -3.50 -1.20
C PHE A 30 0.81 -2.14 -0.59
N PHE A 31 0.98 -1.07 -1.36
CA PHE A 31 0.67 0.28 -0.89
C PHE A 31 -0.39 0.89 -1.79
N PHE A 32 -1.53 1.22 -1.20
CA PHE A 32 -2.68 1.77 -1.90
C PHE A 32 -2.69 3.29 -1.76
N LEU A 33 -2.64 3.97 -2.90
CA LEU A 33 -2.79 5.42 -3.02
C LEU A 33 -4.17 5.72 -3.59
N ILE A 34 -5.01 6.41 -2.80
CA ILE A 34 -6.38 6.71 -3.17
C ILE A 34 -6.52 8.21 -3.45
N ASP A 35 -7.05 8.55 -4.62
CA ASP A 35 -7.34 9.94 -4.98
C ASP A 35 -8.60 10.41 -4.22
N VAL A 36 -8.47 11.49 -3.46
CA VAL A 36 -9.57 12.14 -2.72
C VAL A 36 -9.76 13.61 -3.16
N SER A 37 -9.27 13.94 -4.36
CA SER A 37 -9.57 15.23 -5.00
C SER A 37 -11.07 15.38 -5.25
N MET A 38 -11.53 16.63 -5.33
CA MET A 38 -12.93 16.98 -5.61
C MET A 38 -13.48 16.23 -6.83
N ASN A 39 -12.67 16.09 -7.90
CA ASN A 39 -13.09 15.38 -9.12
C ASN A 39 -13.31 13.88 -8.87
N ALA A 40 -12.43 13.22 -8.09
CA ALA A 40 -12.53 11.81 -7.77
C ALA A 40 -13.73 11.51 -6.86
N ILE A 41 -14.01 12.41 -5.90
CA ILE A 41 -15.18 12.31 -5.02
C ILE A 41 -16.47 12.53 -5.80
N GLN A 42 -16.56 13.58 -6.63
CA GLN A 42 -17.76 13.89 -7.41
C GLN A 42 -18.13 12.82 -8.42
N THR A 43 -17.14 12.16 -9.02
CA THR A 43 -17.35 11.05 -9.96
C THR A 43 -17.66 9.73 -9.25
N GLY A 44 -17.53 9.67 -7.91
CA GLY A 44 -17.65 8.43 -7.14
C GLY A 44 -16.47 7.47 -7.31
N ALA A 45 -15.39 7.91 -7.98
CA ALA A 45 -14.20 7.08 -8.23
C ALA A 45 -13.53 6.64 -6.93
N THR A 46 -13.46 7.52 -5.92
CA THR A 46 -12.91 7.20 -4.60
C THR A 46 -13.69 6.07 -3.92
N ALA A 47 -15.02 6.13 -3.92
CA ALA A 47 -15.86 5.10 -3.31
C ALA A 47 -15.75 3.76 -4.04
N ALA A 48 -15.72 3.78 -5.38
CA ALA A 48 -15.50 2.59 -6.19
C ALA A 48 -14.11 1.97 -5.94
N ALA A 49 -13.06 2.80 -5.81
CA ALA A 49 -11.72 2.35 -5.50
C ALA A 49 -11.64 1.70 -4.10
N CYS A 50 -12.21 2.34 -3.07
CA CYS A 50 -12.27 1.76 -1.73
C CYS A 50 -12.98 0.40 -1.71
N CYS A 51 -14.12 0.29 -2.40
CA CYS A 51 -14.87 -0.95 -2.52
C CYS A 51 -14.07 -2.05 -3.24
N ALA A 52 -13.45 -1.72 -4.38
CA ALA A 52 -12.62 -2.64 -5.14
C ALA A 52 -11.41 -3.12 -4.33
N ILE A 53 -10.74 -2.22 -3.61
CA ILE A 53 -9.62 -2.59 -2.74
C ILE A 53 -10.09 -3.54 -1.63
N ASN A 54 -11.24 -3.27 -1.01
CA ASN A 54 -11.76 -4.14 0.06
C ASN A 54 -12.07 -5.58 -0.43
N GLN A 55 -12.46 -5.73 -1.70
CA GLN A 55 -12.69 -7.04 -2.33
C GLN A 55 -11.37 -7.75 -2.67
N VAL A 56 -10.42 -7.03 -3.29
CA VAL A 56 -9.15 -7.59 -3.77
C VAL A 56 -8.21 -7.95 -2.62
N ILE A 57 -8.33 -7.28 -1.47
CA ILE A 57 -7.38 -7.47 -0.37
C ILE A 57 -7.41 -8.91 0.21
N ASP A 58 -8.53 -9.63 0.07
CA ASP A 58 -8.64 -11.04 0.49
C ASP A 58 -7.99 -12.01 -0.52
N ASP A 59 -7.86 -11.58 -1.78
CA ASP A 59 -7.22 -12.33 -2.88
C ASP A 59 -5.71 -12.08 -2.95
N LEU A 60 -5.19 -11.10 -2.20
CA LEU A 60 -3.76 -10.87 -2.12
C LEU A 60 -3.04 -12.13 -1.63
N PRO A 61 -1.84 -12.43 -2.17
CA PRO A 61 -1.10 -13.63 -1.80
C PRO A 61 -0.87 -13.64 -0.29
N LYS A 62 -1.50 -14.59 0.41
CA LYS A 62 -1.46 -14.73 1.87
C LYS A 62 -0.11 -15.29 2.34
N GLY A 63 0.98 -14.58 2.06
CA GLY A 63 2.25 -14.85 2.69
C GLY A 63 2.21 -14.42 4.17
N PRO A 64 2.90 -15.12 5.09
CA PRO A 64 2.96 -14.77 6.52
C PRO A 64 3.62 -13.40 6.80
N ARG A 65 4.10 -12.71 5.76
CA ARG A 65 4.75 -11.41 5.84
C ARG A 65 4.13 -10.38 4.88
N THR A 66 2.90 -10.60 4.40
CA THR A 66 2.27 -9.64 3.48
C THR A 66 1.95 -8.36 4.23
N MET A 67 2.55 -7.27 3.78
CA MET A 67 2.42 -5.96 4.38
C MET A 67 1.53 -5.09 3.50
N VAL A 68 0.69 -4.28 4.12
CA VAL A 68 -0.21 -3.35 3.45
C VAL A 68 -0.07 -1.96 4.05
N GLY A 69 -0.15 -0.94 3.20
CA GLY A 69 -0.14 0.46 3.61
C GLY A 69 -1.14 1.27 2.79
N PHE A 70 -1.67 2.33 3.39
CA PHE A 70 -2.72 3.15 2.81
C PHE A 70 -2.38 4.62 2.97
N ALA A 71 -2.53 5.37 1.88
CA ALA A 71 -2.54 6.81 1.92
C ALA A 71 -3.56 7.36 0.92
N THR A 72 -4.14 8.50 1.26
CA THR A 72 -4.96 9.27 0.34
C THR A 72 -4.18 10.51 -0.11
N PHE A 73 -4.51 11.04 -1.28
CA PHE A 73 -3.89 12.27 -1.75
C PHE A 73 -4.93 13.20 -2.39
N ASP A 74 -4.76 14.49 -2.12
CA ASP A 74 -5.39 15.61 -2.81
C ASP A 74 -4.28 16.58 -3.24
N SER A 75 -4.28 17.85 -2.81
CA SER A 75 -3.10 18.73 -2.87
C SER A 75 -1.98 18.30 -1.91
N THR A 76 -2.30 17.50 -0.90
CA THR A 76 -1.41 17.01 0.16
C THR A 76 -1.54 15.50 0.27
N ILE A 77 -0.60 14.86 0.97
CA ILE A 77 -0.61 13.41 1.16
C ILE A 77 -1.03 13.09 2.59
N HIS A 78 -1.99 12.19 2.74
CA HIS A 78 -2.50 11.76 4.04
C HIS A 78 -2.16 10.30 4.28
N PHE A 79 -1.33 10.03 5.28
CA PHE A 79 -1.01 8.68 5.73
C PHE A 79 -1.94 8.26 6.85
N TYR A 80 -2.29 6.97 6.90
CA TYR A 80 -3.12 6.42 7.97
C TYR A 80 -2.31 5.47 8.83
N ASN A 81 -2.29 5.72 10.13
CA ASN A 81 -1.70 4.81 11.10
C ASN A 81 -2.71 3.71 11.43
N LEU A 82 -2.33 2.46 11.16
CA LEU A 82 -3.18 1.27 11.29
C LEU A 82 -2.75 0.35 12.43
N LYS A 83 -1.95 0.84 13.38
CA LYS A 83 -1.40 0.04 14.47
C LYS A 83 -2.48 -0.42 15.44
N ARG A 84 -2.44 -1.71 15.80
CA ARG A 84 -3.40 -2.40 16.69
C ARG A 84 -3.67 -1.72 18.05
N ALA A 85 -2.75 -0.89 18.53
CA ALA A 85 -2.88 -0.17 19.80
C ALA A 85 -3.80 1.06 19.72
N SER A 86 -4.04 1.60 18.52
CA SER A 86 -4.90 2.76 18.33
C SER A 86 -6.27 2.29 17.84
N GLN A 87 -7.29 2.37 18.70
CA GLN A 87 -8.68 2.04 18.35
C GLN A 87 -9.26 2.94 17.25
N GLN A 88 -8.60 4.07 16.96
CA GLN A 88 -8.95 4.96 15.85
C GLN A 88 -7.75 5.14 14.91
N PRO A 89 -7.96 5.09 13.58
CA PRO A 89 -6.92 5.37 12.60
C PRO A 89 -6.48 6.84 12.71
N LEU A 90 -5.20 7.05 12.99
CA LEU A 90 -4.64 8.40 13.10
C LEU A 90 -4.16 8.87 11.72
N MET A 91 -4.69 9.99 11.25
CA MET A 91 -4.37 10.60 9.96
C MET A 91 -3.18 11.55 10.11
N LEU A 92 -2.11 11.32 9.35
CA LEU A 92 -0.89 12.12 9.30
C LEU A 92 -0.86 12.87 7.97
N ILE A 93 -1.01 14.19 8.03
CA ILE A 93 -1.04 15.06 6.85
C ILE A 93 0.39 15.53 6.56
N VAL A 94 0.85 15.28 5.34
CA VAL A 94 2.11 15.78 4.81
C VAL A 94 1.80 16.80 3.71
N PRO A 95 1.87 18.10 4.04
CA PRO A 95 1.50 19.16 3.09
C PRO A 95 2.59 19.47 2.08
N ASP A 96 3.85 19.16 2.38
CA ASP A 96 4.96 19.38 1.46
C ASP A 96 5.05 18.20 0.50
N VAL A 97 4.70 18.47 -0.76
CA VAL A 97 4.74 17.52 -1.88
C VAL A 97 6.10 17.52 -2.61
N GLN A 98 6.98 18.48 -2.31
CA GLN A 98 8.32 18.61 -2.92
C GLN A 98 9.41 17.97 -2.06
N ASP A 99 9.29 18.04 -0.74
CA ASP A 99 10.17 17.34 0.22
C ASP A 99 9.35 16.40 1.12
N VAL A 100 8.80 15.37 0.49
CA VAL A 100 7.90 14.47 1.19
C VAL A 100 8.66 13.50 2.07
N TYR A 101 8.43 13.57 3.38
CA TYR A 101 8.92 12.59 4.34
C TYR A 101 7.85 11.54 4.64
N THR A 102 8.25 10.27 4.78
CA THR A 102 7.36 9.22 5.28
C THR A 102 7.38 9.27 6.80
N PRO A 103 6.24 9.44 7.49
CA PRO A 103 6.18 9.27 8.94
C PRO A 103 6.59 7.84 9.33
N LEU A 104 7.10 7.63 10.55
CA LEU A 104 7.68 6.37 11.05
C LEU A 104 7.02 5.11 10.46
N GLN A 105 7.79 4.34 9.70
CA GLN A 105 7.31 3.27 8.80
C GLN A 105 6.49 2.18 9.50
N SER A 106 6.83 1.87 10.76
CA SER A 106 6.19 0.82 11.58
C SER A 106 4.69 1.06 11.84
N ASP A 107 4.23 2.28 11.59
CA ASP A 107 2.88 2.71 11.92
C ASP A 107 1.97 2.80 10.67
N VAL A 108 2.56 3.05 9.49
CA VAL A 108 1.82 3.19 8.21
C VAL A 108 1.73 1.88 7.45
N ILE A 109 2.77 1.04 7.52
CA ILE A 109 2.83 -0.24 6.82
C ILE A 109 2.70 -1.35 7.86
N VAL A 110 1.58 -2.06 7.78
CA VAL A 110 1.18 -3.05 8.78
C VAL A 110 0.95 -4.40 8.13
N GLN A 111 1.01 -5.48 8.91
CA GLN A 111 0.69 -6.81 8.40
C GLN A 111 -0.81 -6.92 8.13
N LEU A 112 -1.19 -7.39 6.93
CA LEU A 112 -2.58 -7.53 6.52
C LEU A 112 -3.41 -8.37 7.51
N ALA A 113 -2.80 -9.44 8.03
CA ALA A 113 -3.44 -10.34 8.99
C ALA A 113 -3.85 -9.66 10.30
N GLU A 114 -3.19 -8.56 10.68
CA GLU A 114 -3.41 -7.89 11.97
C GLU A 114 -4.38 -6.70 11.89
N CYS A 115 -4.58 -6.14 10.70
CA CYS A 115 -5.29 -4.88 10.49
C CYS A 115 -6.56 -4.97 9.63
N ARG A 116 -6.96 -6.17 9.16
CA ARG A 116 -8.11 -6.37 8.24
C ARG A 116 -9.37 -5.60 8.65
N GLN A 117 -9.80 -5.71 9.91
CA GLN A 117 -11.01 -5.05 10.42
C GLN A 117 -10.90 -3.51 10.45
N HIS A 118 -9.76 -2.99 10.92
CA HIS A 118 -9.52 -1.54 10.94
C HIS A 118 -9.47 -0.97 9.52
N LEU A 119 -8.97 -1.77 8.57
CA LEU A 119 -8.89 -1.40 7.17
C LEU A 119 -10.26 -1.26 6.52
N GLU A 120 -11.17 -2.20 6.79
CA GLU A 120 -12.53 -2.15 6.29
C GLU A 120 -13.24 -0.88 6.76
N ILE A 121 -13.14 -0.57 8.05
CA ILE A 121 -13.70 0.66 8.64
C ILE A 121 -13.06 1.91 8.01
N LEU A 122 -11.74 1.90 7.78
CA LEU A 122 -11.06 3.02 7.13
C LEU A 122 -11.55 3.23 5.69
N LEU A 123 -11.64 2.16 4.90
CA LEU A 123 -12.08 2.23 3.49
C LEU A 123 -13.53 2.70 3.37
N GLU A 124 -14.41 2.32 4.28
CA GLU A 124 -15.79 2.78 4.34
C GLU A 124 -15.90 4.26 4.76
N SER A 125 -15.02 4.71 5.66
CA SER A 125 -15.04 6.09 6.17
C SER A 125 -14.40 7.10 5.23
N ILE A 126 -13.40 6.73 4.42
CA ILE A 126 -12.69 7.66 3.51
C ILE A 126 -13.65 8.49 2.62
N PRO A 127 -14.63 7.91 1.89
CA PRO A 127 -15.50 8.70 1.02
C PRO A 127 -16.32 9.75 1.79
N SER A 128 -16.80 9.42 2.99
CA SER A 128 -17.57 10.35 3.83
C SER A 128 -16.69 11.43 4.47
N MET A 129 -15.44 11.12 4.81
CA MET A 129 -14.48 12.08 5.34
C MET A 129 -14.16 13.21 4.35
N PHE A 130 -14.11 12.90 3.05
CA PHE A 130 -13.75 13.86 1.99
C PHE A 130 -14.95 14.34 1.16
N GLU A 131 -16.19 14.06 1.57
CA GLU A 131 -17.41 14.45 0.84
C GLU A 131 -17.52 15.98 0.65
N SER A 132 -17.03 16.75 1.63
CA SER A 132 -17.02 18.21 1.58
C SER A 132 -15.73 18.82 1.02
N ASN A 133 -14.80 17.98 0.52
CA ASN A 133 -13.51 18.45 0.03
C ASN A 133 -13.69 19.32 -1.22
N ARG A 134 -13.14 20.54 -1.19
CA ARG A 134 -13.21 21.52 -2.30
C ARG A 134 -11.90 21.61 -3.08
N ILE A 135 -10.92 20.77 -2.76
CA ILE A 135 -9.60 20.78 -3.38
C ILE A 135 -9.68 20.04 -4.72
N ALA A 136 -9.60 20.81 -5.81
CA ALA A 136 -9.57 20.26 -7.17
C ALA A 136 -8.15 19.83 -7.61
N ASP A 137 -7.13 20.26 -6.88
CA ASP A 137 -5.74 19.95 -7.18
C ASP A 137 -5.38 18.53 -6.74
N SER A 138 -4.45 17.90 -7.47
CA SER A 138 -4.14 16.48 -7.29
C SER A 138 -2.64 16.22 -7.40
N ALA A 139 -2.00 15.95 -6.27
CA ALA A 139 -0.58 15.68 -6.07
C ALA A 139 -0.20 14.24 -6.45
N ARG A 140 -0.72 13.75 -7.59
CA ARG A 140 -0.46 12.37 -8.08
C ARG A 140 1.02 12.08 -8.23
N GLY A 141 1.78 13.02 -8.79
CA GLY A 141 3.21 12.88 -9.03
C GLY A 141 4.00 12.71 -7.73
N ALA A 142 3.73 13.56 -6.74
CA ALA A 142 4.36 13.49 -5.44
C ALA A 142 4.01 12.19 -4.71
N ALA A 143 2.74 11.78 -4.73
CA ALA A 143 2.29 10.55 -4.10
C ALA A 143 3.02 9.30 -4.63
N VAL A 144 3.22 9.20 -5.95
CA VAL A 144 3.97 8.09 -6.56
C VAL A 144 5.46 8.19 -6.25
N GLN A 145 6.04 9.39 -6.34
CA GLN A 145 7.45 9.62 -6.05
C GLN A 145 7.81 9.25 -4.61
N VAL A 146 6.92 9.51 -3.66
CA VAL A 146 7.08 9.13 -2.25
C VAL A 146 7.19 7.64 -2.06
N TRP A 147 6.28 6.91 -2.69
CA TRP A 147 6.28 5.46 -2.61
C TRP A 147 7.56 4.89 -3.24
N ALA A 148 7.93 5.38 -4.41
CA ALA A 148 9.08 4.88 -5.15
C ALA A 148 10.45 5.30 -4.56
N CYS A 149 10.59 6.51 -4.03
CA CYS A 149 11.87 7.01 -3.52
C CYS A 149 12.02 6.89 -2.01
N ASN A 150 10.99 7.16 -1.21
CA ASN A 150 11.13 7.15 0.25
C ASN A 150 10.65 5.84 0.87
N VAL A 151 9.51 5.30 0.45
CA VAL A 151 9.04 4.02 1.02
C VAL A 151 9.90 2.86 0.50
N TYR A 152 10.17 2.80 -0.81
CA TYR A 152 10.99 1.74 -1.41
C TYR A 152 12.43 1.79 -0.92
N LEU A 153 13.10 2.94 -0.95
CA LEU A 153 14.51 3.02 -0.57
C LEU A 153 14.72 2.63 0.91
N TYR A 154 13.81 3.01 1.80
CA TYR A 154 13.91 2.66 3.22
C TYR A 154 13.46 1.21 3.53
N LEU A 155 12.50 0.62 2.81
CA LEU A 155 12.17 -0.81 2.97
C LEU A 155 13.18 -1.75 2.29
N PHE A 156 13.85 -1.28 1.23
CA PHE A 156 14.66 -2.11 0.35
C PHE A 156 16.17 -1.84 0.48
N ILE A 157 16.60 -0.82 1.22
CA ILE A 157 18.01 -0.67 1.61
C ILE A 157 18.07 -0.78 3.13
N PRO A 158 18.41 -1.96 3.69
CA PRO A 158 18.80 -2.02 5.08
C PRO A 158 20.13 -1.26 5.19
N TYR A 159 20.13 -0.15 5.93
CA TYR A 159 21.36 0.35 6.53
C TYR A 159 21.81 -0.60 7.64
#